data_AF-A0A7Y3IBZ0-F1
#
_entry.id   AF-A0A7Y3IBZ0-F1
#
_cell.length_a   1.000
_cell.length_b   1.000
_cell.length_c   1.000
_cell.angle_alpha   90.00
_cell.angle_beta   90.00
_cell.angle_gamma   90.00
#
_symmetry.space_group_name_H-M   'P 1'
#
loop_
_entity.id
_entity.type
_entity.pdbx_description
1 polymer ?
#
loop_
_entity_poly.entity_id
_entity_poly.type
_entity_poly.pdbx_seq_one_letter_code
_entity_poly.pdbx_strand_id
1 'polypeptide(L)'
;MEWRLIGPFRGGRSVAATGIVGDPSTYYFGGVGGGIWKTTDAGIAWTNVSDGFLNTASVGALAVAPSDPNVVYAGMGEHAPRGVTTSHGDGVYRSTDAGR
;
A
#
# COMPACT_ATOMS: atom_id res chain seq x y z
N MET A 1 -4.61 -7.08 31.13
CA MET A 1 -4.14 -6.50 29.86
C MET A 1 -5.16 -6.85 28.80
N GLU A 2 -5.50 -5.89 27.95
CA GLU A 2 -6.52 -6.06 26.91
C GLU A 2 -5.89 -5.75 25.56
N TRP A 3 -6.04 -6.67 24.61
CA TRP A 3 -5.51 -6.49 23.25
C TRP A 3 -6.51 -5.69 22.42
N ARG A 4 -6.02 -4.74 21.63
CA ARG A 4 -6.85 -4.01 20.66
C ARG A 4 -6.33 -4.20 19.25
N LEU A 5 -7.27 -4.23 18.30
CA LEU A 5 -6.97 -4.11 16.87
C LEU A 5 -6.44 -2.71 16.57
N ILE A 6 -5.32 -2.66 15.86
CA ILE A 6 -4.66 -1.42 15.39
C ILE A 6 -4.92 -1.13 13.91
N GLY A 7 -5.79 -1.92 13.29
CA GLY A 7 -6.04 -1.88 11.85
C GLY A 7 -4.88 -2.47 11.05
N PRO A 8 -4.93 -2.35 9.71
CA PRO A 8 -6.01 -1.72 8.94
C PRO A 8 -7.27 -2.60 8.86
N PHE A 9 -8.43 -1.96 8.95
CA PHE A 9 -9.74 -2.65 8.98
C PHE A 9 -10.12 -3.32 7.64
N ARG A 10 -9.35 -3.07 6.57
CA ARG A 10 -9.47 -3.71 5.24
C ARG A 10 -8.13 -4.30 4.75
N GLY A 11 -7.24 -4.67 5.68
CA GLY A 11 -5.88 -5.11 5.35
C GLY A 11 -5.81 -6.36 4.46
N GLY A 12 -6.74 -7.31 4.63
CA GLY A 12 -6.87 -8.49 3.78
C GLY A 12 -5.53 -9.20 3.51
N ARG A 13 -5.37 -9.72 2.29
CA ARG A 13 -4.10 -10.26 1.80
C ARG A 13 -3.26 -9.11 1.22
N SER A 14 -1.97 -9.11 1.55
CA SER A 14 -0.96 -8.23 0.95
C SER A 14 0.14 -9.05 0.30
N VAL A 15 0.65 -8.58 -0.84
CA VAL A 15 1.80 -9.16 -1.55
C VAL A 15 2.88 -8.12 -1.86
N ALA A 16 2.63 -6.86 -1.50
CA ALA A 16 3.53 -5.75 -1.75
C ALA A 16 3.73 -4.97 -0.46
N ALA A 17 4.99 -4.77 -0.06
CA ALA A 17 5.36 -3.88 1.03
C ALA A 17 6.70 -3.21 0.71
N THR A 18 6.85 -1.95 1.13
CA THR A 18 8.10 -1.19 0.97
C THR A 18 8.24 -0.21 2.13
N GLY A 19 9.48 0.05 2.53
CA GLY A 19 9.81 1.03 3.57
C GLY A 19 10.67 2.18 3.04
N ILE A 20 10.99 3.11 3.92
CA ILE A 20 11.94 4.20 3.65
C ILE A 20 13.29 3.82 4.26
N VAL A 21 14.37 3.92 3.49
CA VAL A 21 15.72 3.63 3.98
C VAL A 21 16.09 4.63 5.07
N GLY A 22 16.48 4.13 6.25
CA GLY A 22 16.86 4.96 7.40
C GLY A 22 15.69 5.42 8.28
N ASP A 23 14.44 5.14 7.89
CA ASP A 23 13.25 5.42 8.70
C ASP A 23 12.51 4.12 9.02
N PRO A 24 12.67 3.56 10.24
CA PRO A 24 12.00 2.33 10.65
C PRO A 24 10.50 2.54 10.96
N SER A 25 10.01 3.77 10.99
CA SER A 25 8.63 4.09 11.37
C SER A 25 7.69 4.25 10.17
N THR A 26 8.21 4.55 8.98
CA THR A 26 7.41 4.79 7.79
C THR A 26 7.55 3.68 6.77
N TYR A 27 6.43 3.03 6.47
CA TYR A 27 6.35 2.01 5.44
C TYR A 27 4.93 1.88 4.89
N TYR A 28 4.84 1.20 3.75
CA TYR A 28 3.64 1.04 2.95
C TYR A 28 3.38 -0.44 2.69
N PHE A 29 2.12 -0.81 2.56
CA PHE A 29 1.76 -2.07 1.93
C PHE A 29 0.62 -1.89 0.93
N GLY A 30 0.56 -2.82 -0.02
CA GLY A 30 -0.45 -2.90 -1.05
C GLY A 30 -1.37 -4.08 -0.80
N GLY A 31 -2.65 -3.80 -0.59
CA GLY A 31 -3.68 -4.81 -0.45
C GLY A 31 -4.11 -5.38 -1.80
N VAL A 32 -4.39 -6.67 -1.83
CA VAL A 32 -4.93 -7.37 -2.98
C VAL A 32 -6.45 -7.17 -3.02
N GLY A 33 -6.88 -6.05 -3.61
CA GLY A 33 -8.26 -5.57 -3.55
C GLY A 33 -8.50 -4.59 -2.40
N GLY A 34 -7.44 -4.10 -1.75
CA GLY A 34 -7.49 -3.26 -0.55
C GLY A 34 -6.83 -1.89 -0.69
N GLY A 35 -6.25 -1.55 -1.84
CA GLY A 35 -5.56 -0.29 -2.06
C GLY A 35 -4.19 -0.21 -1.37
N ILE A 36 -3.66 1.00 -1.21
CA ILE A 36 -2.36 1.27 -0.60
C ILE A 36 -2.57 1.88 0.77
N TRP A 37 -1.84 1.35 1.75
CA TRP A 37 -1.87 1.82 3.13
C TRP A 37 -0.49 2.25 3.57
N LYS A 38 -0.43 3.33 4.35
CA LYS A 38 0.78 3.91 4.91
C LYS A 38 0.70 3.93 6.42
N THR A 39 1.82 3.65 7.07
CA THR A 39 2.04 3.97 8.48
C THR A 39 3.20 4.96 8.60
N THR A 40 3.19 5.73 9.69
CA THR A 40 4.30 6.62 10.10
C THR A 40 4.65 6.42 11.58
N ASP A 41 4.07 5.40 12.21
CA ASP A 41 4.21 5.10 13.64
C ASP A 41 4.57 3.62 13.85
N ALA A 42 5.40 3.09 12.95
CA ALA A 42 5.90 1.72 12.98
C ALA A 42 4.79 0.65 12.93
N GLY A 43 3.64 0.96 12.34
CA GLY A 43 2.52 0.04 12.15
C GLY A 43 1.48 0.05 13.26
N ILE A 44 1.56 1.00 14.20
CA ILE A 44 0.56 1.20 15.26
C ILE A 44 -0.75 1.75 14.67
N ALA A 45 -0.70 2.52 13.59
CA ALA A 45 -1.85 2.97 12.83
C ALA A 45 -1.55 2.97 11.33
N TRP A 46 -2.62 2.83 10.55
CA TRP A 46 -2.58 2.74 9.10
C TRP A 46 -3.61 3.66 8.46
N THR A 47 -3.16 4.45 7.48
CA THR A 47 -3.99 5.36 6.69
C THR A 47 -4.04 4.87 5.25
N ASN A 48 -5.24 4.82 4.66
CA ASN A 48 -5.38 4.57 3.23
C ASN A 48 -4.94 5.82 2.45
N VAL A 49 -4.06 5.63 1.48
CA VAL A 49 -3.43 6.70 0.67
C VAL A 49 -3.78 6.60 -0.81
N SER A 50 -4.76 5.76 -1.16
CA SER A 50 -5.12 5.43 -2.55
C SER A 50 -6.57 5.71 -2.91
N ASP A 51 -7.47 5.80 -1.93
CA ASP A 51 -8.89 5.99 -2.16
C ASP A 51 -9.13 7.30 -2.93
N GLY A 52 -9.87 7.22 -4.04
CA GLY A 52 -10.17 8.36 -4.91
C GLY A 52 -9.11 8.64 -5.99
N PHE A 53 -7.94 7.97 -5.95
CA PHE A 53 -6.85 8.20 -6.91
C PHE A 53 -6.62 7.03 -7.88
N LEU A 54 -6.92 5.80 -7.45
CA LEU A 54 -6.68 4.59 -8.26
C LEU A 54 -7.99 4.07 -8.86
N ASN A 55 -7.94 3.56 -10.10
CA ASN A 55 -9.13 2.93 -10.72
C ASN A 55 -9.34 1.49 -10.26
N THR A 56 -8.32 0.86 -9.68
CA THR A 56 -8.38 -0.51 -9.16
C THR A 56 -7.72 -0.60 -7.79
N ALA A 57 -8.15 -1.56 -6.98
CA ALA A 57 -7.69 -1.72 -5.61
C ALA A 57 -6.68 -2.88 -5.44
N SER A 58 -6.34 -3.60 -6.50
CA SER A 58 -5.33 -4.68 -6.45
C SER A 58 -3.95 -4.12 -6.65
N VAL A 59 -3.10 -4.20 -5.62
CA VAL A 59 -1.72 -3.69 -5.65
C VAL A 59 -0.75 -4.87 -5.59
N GLY A 60 0.06 -5.03 -6.62
CA GLY A 60 1.00 -6.14 -6.76
C GLY A 60 2.46 -5.76 -6.52
N ALA A 61 2.79 -4.48 -6.65
CA ALA A 61 4.14 -3.96 -6.41
C ALA A 61 4.09 -2.56 -5.79
N LEU A 62 5.02 -2.29 -4.88
CA LEU A 62 5.26 -0.96 -4.32
C LEU A 62 6.76 -0.72 -4.20
N ALA A 63 7.19 0.50 -4.52
CA ALA A 63 8.57 0.92 -4.33
C ALA A 63 8.65 2.40 -3.96
N VAL A 64 9.46 2.72 -2.95
CA VAL A 64 9.87 4.09 -2.64
C VAL A 64 11.17 4.39 -3.39
N ALA A 65 11.27 5.55 -4.02
CA ALA A 65 12.50 5.95 -4.71
C ALA A 65 13.62 6.19 -3.68
N PRO A 66 14.81 5.56 -3.81
CA PRO A 66 15.93 5.80 -2.90
C PRO A 66 16.45 7.24 -2.93
N SER A 67 16.22 7.96 -4.05
CA SER A 67 16.66 9.34 -4.23
C SER A 67 15.75 10.37 -3.56
N ASP A 68 14.48 10.05 -3.35
CA ASP A 68 13.48 10.94 -2.76
C ASP A 68 12.34 10.11 -2.14
N PRO A 69 12.25 10.02 -0.81
CA PRO A 69 11.20 9.26 -0.13
C PRO A 69 9.77 9.74 -0.39
N ASN A 70 9.58 10.92 -0.99
CA ASN A 70 8.25 11.39 -1.42
C ASN A 70 7.78 10.72 -2.71
N VAL A 71 8.70 10.16 -3.51
CA VAL A 71 8.34 9.50 -4.76
C VAL A 71 8.05 8.03 -4.50
N VAL A 72 6.79 7.64 -4.72
CA VAL A 72 6.31 6.27 -4.54
C VAL A 72 5.70 5.77 -5.84
N TYR A 73 6.09 4.58 -6.25
CA TYR A 73 5.52 3.87 -7.41
C TYR A 73 4.65 2.71 -6.94
N ALA A 74 3.51 2.54 -7.61
CA ALA A 74 2.60 1.43 -7.39
C ALA A 74 2.32 0.69 -8.69
N GLY A 75 2.65 -0.60 -8.72
CA GLY A 75 2.26 -1.51 -9.80
C GLY A 75 0.94 -2.17 -9.45
N MET A 76 -0.05 -1.95 -10.30
CA MET A 76 -1.41 -2.46 -10.10
C MET A 76 -1.54 -3.88 -10.62
N GLY A 77 -2.47 -4.62 -10.04
CA GLY A 77 -2.81 -5.99 -10.37
C GLY A 77 -2.25 -7.01 -9.40
N GLU A 78 -2.89 -8.17 -9.34
CA GLU A 78 -2.42 -9.33 -8.58
C GLU A 78 -1.82 -10.39 -9.51
N HIS A 79 -0.76 -11.06 -9.08
CA HIS A 79 -0.19 -12.22 -9.78
C HIS A 79 -1.17 -13.40 -9.92
N ALA A 80 -2.04 -13.65 -8.92
CA ALA A 80 -2.97 -14.78 -8.91
C ALA A 80 -4.45 -14.32 -8.83
N PRO A 81 -4.97 -13.68 -9.89
CA PRO A 81 -6.31 -13.09 -9.88
C PRO A 81 -7.36 -14.18 -9.64
N ARG A 82 -8.05 -14.08 -8.51
CA ARG A 82 -9.21 -14.87 -8.15
C ARG A 82 -10.42 -14.04 -8.51
N GLY A 83 -11.26 -14.52 -9.44
CA GLY A 83 -12.38 -13.80 -10.09
C GLY A 83 -13.53 -13.33 -9.18
N VAL A 84 -13.26 -13.04 -7.92
CA VAL A 84 -14.22 -12.63 -6.89
C VAL A 84 -13.98 -11.21 -6.38
N THR A 85 -12.74 -10.69 -6.36
CA THR A 85 -12.44 -9.32 -5.84
C THR A 85 -11.10 -8.72 -6.32
N THR A 86 -10.36 -9.41 -7.20
CA THR A 86 -8.97 -9.07 -7.54
C THR A 86 -8.84 -8.81 -9.03
N SER A 87 -7.98 -7.88 -9.43
CA SER A 87 -7.84 -7.43 -10.82
C SER A 87 -6.46 -7.73 -11.40
N HIS A 88 -6.36 -7.74 -12.72
CA HIS A 88 -5.10 -7.81 -13.46
C HIS A 88 -4.30 -6.49 -13.43
N GLY A 89 -4.85 -5.43 -12.83
CA GLY A 89 -4.26 -4.11 -12.82
C GLY A 89 -4.54 -3.31 -14.09
N ASP A 90 -4.19 -2.04 -14.02
CA ASP A 90 -4.34 -1.04 -15.08
C ASP A 90 -3.04 -0.23 -15.33
N GLY A 91 -1.92 -0.72 -14.81
CA GLY A 91 -0.59 -0.15 -15.07
C GLY A 91 0.14 0.27 -13.81
N VAL A 92 0.90 1.36 -13.92
CA VAL A 92 1.75 1.89 -12.85
C VAL A 92 1.34 3.31 -12.51
N TYR A 93 1.18 3.58 -11.21
CA TYR A 93 0.93 4.90 -10.67
C TYR A 93 2.19 5.45 -9.99
N ARG A 94 2.28 6.78 -9.93
CA ARG A 94 3.35 7.52 -9.26
C ARG A 94 2.74 8.61 -8.37
N SER A 95 3.17 8.65 -7.12
CA SER A 95 3.01 9.82 -6.23
C SER A 95 4.35 10.54 -6.10
N THR A 96 4.28 11.85 -5.86
CA THR A 96 5.44 12.73 -5.57
C THR A 96 5.31 13.42 -4.21
N ASP A 97 4.40 12.96 -3.37
CA ASP A 97 4.03 13.54 -2.07
C ASP A 97 3.81 12.46 -1.00
N ALA A 98 4.43 11.29 -1.19
CA ALA A 98 4.38 10.16 -0.27
C ALA A 98 2.96 9.61 -0.04
N GLY A 99 2.08 9.72 -1.04
CA GLY A 99 0.68 9.29 -1.00
C GLY A 99 -0.21 10.22 -0.17
N ARG A 100 -0.11 11.53 -0.38
CA ARG A 100 -0.95 12.52 0.32
C ARG A 100 -2.12 13.01 -0.54
#